data_AF-A0AAV3L4I4-F1
#
_entry.id   AF-A0AAV3L4I4-F1
#
_cell.length_a   1.000
_cell.length_b   1.000
_cell.length_c   1.000
_cell.angle_alpha   90.00
_cell.angle_beta   90.00
_cell.angle_gamma   90.00
#
_symmetry.space_group_name_H-M   'P 1'
#
loop_
_entity.id
_entity.type
_entity.pdbx_description
1 polymer ?
#
loop_
_entity_poly.entity_id
_entity_poly.type
_entity_poly.pdbx_seq_one_letter_code
_entity_poly.pdbx_strand_id
1 'polypeptide(L)'
;MVSSSLQSLLNDLHRTFAQLPVELQPYAEMILNDVNNGELVIKEGWEFTDYLNEYQLSEEDDFIQDLVDSTNINEALLREMLDLRLTEVNINEYSRFDKLKSSVNVGHFSGYIEKNLGKMVIPIKVNMLIDRLLRAFLLEDVFDVTEYIKNYFN
;
A
#
# COMPACT_ATOMS: atom_id res chain seq x y z
N MET A 1 -28.55 12.18 -16.87
CA MET A 1 -28.25 13.39 -16.06
C MET A 1 -27.16 12.98 -15.09
N VAL A 2 -25.99 13.63 -15.16
CA VAL A 2 -24.97 13.49 -14.11
C VAL A 2 -25.67 13.88 -12.79
N SER A 3 -25.61 13.02 -11.77
CA SER A 3 -26.22 13.33 -10.48
C SER A 3 -25.59 14.61 -9.92
N SER A 4 -26.38 15.48 -9.28
CA SER A 4 -25.87 16.73 -8.68
C SER A 4 -24.65 16.52 -7.79
N SER A 5 -24.62 15.37 -7.11
CA SER A 5 -23.53 14.93 -6.23
C SER A 5 -22.24 14.62 -6.99
N LEU A 6 -22.29 14.00 -8.17
CA LEU A 6 -21.10 13.77 -9.00
C LEU A 6 -20.52 15.08 -9.55
N GLN A 7 -21.39 16.02 -9.92
CA GLN A 7 -20.95 17.35 -10.35
C GLN A 7 -20.27 18.13 -9.21
N SER A 8 -20.77 18.00 -7.98
CA SER A 8 -20.13 18.56 -6.78
C SER A 8 -18.76 17.95 -6.55
N LEU A 9 -18.66 16.61 -6.55
CA LEU A 9 -17.40 15.89 -6.36
C LEU A 9 -16.33 16.33 -7.37
N LEU A 10 -16.68 16.46 -8.66
CA LEU A 10 -15.74 16.91 -9.69
C LEU A 10 -15.31 18.37 -9.50
N ASN A 11 -16.22 19.25 -9.07
CA ASN A 11 -15.87 20.64 -8.78
C ASN A 11 -14.94 20.74 -7.56
N ASP A 12 -15.22 19.95 -6.51
CA ASP A 12 -14.39 19.88 -5.31
C ASP A 12 -13.02 19.28 -5.61
N LEU A 13 -12.95 18.24 -6.45
CA LEU A 13 -11.71 17.71 -6.98
C LEU A 13 -10.90 18.80 -7.67
N HIS A 14 -11.47 19.51 -8.67
CA HIS A 14 -10.73 20.55 -9.40
C HIS A 14 -10.16 21.64 -8.49
N ARG A 15 -10.87 21.98 -7.39
CA ARG A 15 -10.42 22.94 -6.38
C ARG A 15 -9.29 22.38 -5.51
N THR A 16 -9.44 21.14 -5.05
CA THR A 16 -8.56 20.52 -4.04
C THR A 16 -7.30 19.94 -4.67
N PHE A 17 -7.40 19.38 -5.88
CA PHE A 17 -6.30 18.70 -6.59
C PHE A 17 -5.11 19.63 -6.85
N ALA A 18 -5.35 20.91 -7.16
CA ALA A 18 -4.28 21.89 -7.38
C ALA A 18 -3.47 22.23 -6.11
N GLN A 19 -4.01 21.93 -4.93
CA GLN A 19 -3.39 22.17 -3.62
C GLN A 19 -3.00 20.88 -2.90
N LEU A 20 -3.17 19.73 -3.56
CA LEU A 20 -3.02 18.43 -2.94
C LEU A 20 -1.54 18.15 -2.64
N PRO A 21 -1.19 17.77 -1.40
CA PRO A 21 0.13 17.26 -1.07
C PRO A 21 0.50 16.07 -1.96
N VAL A 22 1.79 15.89 -2.24
CA VAL A 22 2.27 14.82 -3.12
C VAL A 22 1.87 13.44 -2.57
N GLU A 23 1.89 13.26 -1.25
CA GLU A 23 1.48 12.00 -0.60
C GLU A 23 0.01 11.61 -0.87
N LEU A 24 -0.87 12.57 -1.18
CA LEU A 24 -2.29 12.30 -1.43
C LEU A 24 -2.64 12.11 -2.91
N GLN A 25 -1.70 12.40 -3.82
CA GLN A 25 -1.94 12.29 -5.27
C GLN A 25 -2.29 10.87 -5.72
N PRO A 26 -1.64 9.79 -5.23
CA PRO A 26 -2.02 8.43 -5.60
C PRO A 26 -3.48 8.10 -5.28
N TYR A 27 -3.97 8.44 -4.08
CA TYR A 27 -5.36 8.21 -3.70
C TYR A 27 -6.33 9.05 -4.56
N ALA A 28 -5.95 10.27 -4.92
CA ALA A 28 -6.73 11.08 -5.85
C ALA A 28 -6.82 10.44 -7.24
N GLU A 29 -5.74 9.82 -7.74
CA GLU A 29 -5.72 9.07 -8.99
C GLU A 29 -6.61 7.82 -8.93
N MET A 30 -6.60 7.10 -7.80
CA MET A 30 -7.49 5.94 -7.58
C MET A 30 -8.96 6.34 -7.60
N ILE A 31 -9.33 7.38 -6.83
CA ILE A 31 -10.70 7.91 -6.81
C ILE A 31 -11.12 8.35 -8.22
N LEU A 32 -10.23 9.00 -8.98
CA LEU A 32 -10.48 9.42 -10.35
C LEU A 32 -10.77 8.22 -11.29
N ASN A 33 -9.98 7.16 -11.19
CA ASN A 33 -10.18 5.94 -11.97
C ASN A 33 -11.53 5.30 -11.63
N ASP A 34 -11.86 5.17 -10.35
CA ASP A 34 -13.12 4.56 -9.90
C ASP A 34 -14.34 5.39 -10.30
N VAL A 35 -14.24 6.72 -10.27
CA VAL A 35 -15.27 7.62 -10.80
C VAL A 35 -15.46 7.40 -12.30
N ASN A 36 -14.37 7.32 -13.07
CA ASN A 36 -14.42 7.16 -14.52
C ASN A 36 -14.96 5.78 -14.94
N ASN A 37 -14.64 4.74 -14.17
CA ASN A 37 -15.14 3.39 -14.38
C ASN A 37 -16.58 3.19 -13.86
N GLY A 38 -17.10 4.13 -13.07
CA GLY A 38 -18.42 4.03 -12.43
C GLY A 38 -18.43 3.06 -11.25
N GLU A 39 -17.27 2.81 -10.65
CA GLU A 39 -17.05 1.93 -9.50
C GLU A 39 -17.23 2.69 -8.17
N LEU A 40 -17.01 4.01 -8.16
CA LEU A 40 -17.20 4.82 -6.96
C LEU A 40 -18.69 5.01 -6.61
N VAL A 41 -19.05 4.60 -5.39
CA VAL A 41 -20.37 4.87 -4.80
C VAL A 41 -20.39 6.28 -4.21
N ILE A 42 -21.15 7.19 -4.82
CA ILE A 42 -21.30 8.57 -4.34
C ILE A 42 -22.18 8.61 -3.08
N LYS A 43 -21.55 8.93 -1.94
CA LYS A 43 -22.16 9.17 -0.63
C LYS A 43 -22.67 10.62 -0.54
N GLU A 44 -23.89 10.81 -0.05
CA GLU A 44 -24.50 12.13 0.11
C GLU A 44 -23.80 12.92 1.23
N GLY A 45 -23.52 14.21 0.97
CA GLY A 45 -22.87 15.11 1.93
C GLY A 45 -21.36 14.94 2.07
N TRP A 46 -20.75 14.02 1.34
CA TRP A 46 -19.29 13.83 1.31
C TRP A 46 -18.62 14.78 0.32
N GLU A 47 -17.51 15.38 0.74
CA GLU A 47 -16.60 16.15 -0.11
C GLU A 47 -15.45 15.27 -0.63
N PHE A 48 -14.71 15.74 -1.64
CA PHE A 48 -13.57 15.00 -2.20
C PHE A 48 -12.53 14.60 -1.12
N THR A 49 -12.32 15.45 -0.11
CA THR A 49 -11.44 15.19 1.03
C THR A 49 -11.91 14.04 1.92
N ASP A 50 -13.22 13.82 2.05
CA ASP A 50 -13.77 12.68 2.79
C ASP A 50 -13.45 11.36 2.05
N TYR A 51 -13.55 11.37 0.71
CA TYR A 51 -13.13 10.22 -0.10
C TYR A 51 -11.63 9.97 -0.03
N LEU A 52 -10.80 11.03 -0.03
CA LEU A 52 -9.35 10.88 0.14
C LEU A 52 -9.01 10.17 1.46
N ASN A 53 -9.63 10.60 2.57
CA ASN A 53 -9.40 9.97 3.87
C ASN A 53 -9.88 8.52 3.91
N GLU A 54 -11.04 8.22 3.31
CA GLU A 54 -11.54 6.84 3.24
C GLU A 54 -10.60 5.94 2.43
N TYR A 55 -10.21 6.37 1.23
CA TYR A 55 -9.31 5.61 0.36
C TYR A 55 -7.95 5.43 1.01
N GLN A 56 -7.43 6.46 1.68
CA GLN A 56 -6.19 6.34 2.42
C GLN A 56 -6.28 5.27 3.51
N LEU A 57 -7.33 5.31 4.34
CA LEU A 57 -7.51 4.36 5.43
C LEU A 57 -7.75 2.92 4.93
N SER A 58 -8.56 2.75 3.88
CA SER A 58 -8.85 1.42 3.35
C SER A 58 -7.65 0.80 2.67
N GLU A 59 -6.95 1.56 1.82
CA GLU A 59 -5.81 1.07 1.06
C GLU A 59 -4.62 0.77 1.98
N GLU A 60 -4.35 1.61 2.99
CA GLU A 60 -3.30 1.33 3.97
C GLU A 60 -3.55 -0.01 4.69
N ASP A 61 -4.79 -0.28 5.10
CA ASP A 61 -5.14 -1.56 5.72
C ASP A 61 -5.05 -2.74 4.73
N ASP A 62 -5.46 -2.54 3.47
CA ASP A 62 -5.38 -3.57 2.42
C ASP A 62 -3.91 -3.89 2.07
N PHE A 63 -3.03 -2.89 1.97
CA PHE A 63 -1.59 -3.12 1.76
C PHE A 63 -0.95 -3.87 2.93
N ILE A 64 -1.33 -3.54 4.17
CA ILE A 64 -0.89 -4.28 5.36
C ILE A 64 -1.35 -5.73 5.27
N GLN A 65 -2.63 -5.95 4.93
CA GLN A 65 -3.18 -7.29 4.87
C GLN A 65 -2.53 -8.12 3.75
N ASP A 66 -2.28 -7.54 2.58
CA ASP A 66 -1.58 -8.21 1.48
C ASP A 66 -0.15 -8.61 1.87
N LEU A 67 0.56 -7.76 2.59
CA LEU A 67 1.90 -8.08 3.09
C LEU A 67 1.83 -9.20 4.14
N VAL A 68 0.88 -9.13 5.07
CA VAL A 68 0.67 -10.16 6.10
C VAL A 68 0.31 -11.49 5.46
N ASP A 69 -0.63 -11.52 4.53
CA ASP A 69 -1.09 -12.73 3.85
C ASP A 69 0.00 -13.36 2.97
N SER A 70 0.85 -12.55 2.36
CA SER A 70 1.96 -13.05 1.54
C SER A 70 3.14 -13.55 2.37
N THR A 71 3.43 -12.94 3.53
CA THR A 71 4.68 -13.20 4.29
C THR A 71 4.49 -13.88 5.66
N ASN A 72 3.27 -13.88 6.21
CA ASN A 72 2.96 -14.19 7.62
C ASN A 72 3.86 -13.44 8.61
N ILE A 73 4.16 -12.17 8.32
CA ILE A 73 4.92 -11.29 9.22
C ILE A 73 4.11 -10.95 10.48
N ASN A 74 4.79 -10.53 11.55
CA ASN A 74 4.10 -10.03 12.74
C ASN A 74 3.44 -8.67 12.46
N GLU A 75 2.13 -8.68 12.21
CA GLU A 75 1.33 -7.49 11.90
C GLU A 75 1.39 -6.42 12.99
N ALA A 76 1.36 -6.81 14.28
CA ALA A 76 1.41 -5.83 15.38
C ALA A 76 2.73 -5.05 15.36
N LEU A 77 3.84 -5.73 15.06
CA LEU A 77 5.15 -5.11 14.91
C LEU A 77 5.24 -4.26 13.64
N LEU A 78 4.61 -4.69 12.54
CA LEU A 78 4.52 -3.93 11.31
C LEU A 78 3.78 -2.60 11.53
N ARG A 79 2.59 -2.65 12.15
CA ARG A 79 1.79 -1.47 12.46
C ARG A 79 2.52 -0.50 13.38
N GLU A 80 3.21 -1.01 14.42
CA GLU A 80 4.07 -0.18 15.27
C GLU A 80 5.16 0.56 14.44
N MET A 81 5.74 -0.10 13.43
CA MET A 81 6.76 0.53 12.59
C MET A 81 6.19 1.58 11.63
N LEU A 82 5.00 1.36 11.08
CA LEU A 82 4.31 2.33 10.22
C LEU A 82 3.93 3.60 11.00
N ASP A 83 3.43 3.45 12.23
CA ASP A 83 3.07 4.57 13.11
C ASP A 83 4.26 5.50 13.44
N LEU A 84 5.48 4.97 13.41
CA LEU A 84 6.70 5.72 13.73
C LEU A 84 7.18 6.62 12.58
N ARG A 85 6.58 6.55 11.39
CA ARG A 85 6.95 7.33 10.19
C ARG A 85 8.47 7.32 9.97
N LEU A 86 9.00 6.12 9.80
CA LEU A 86 10.43 5.86 9.71
C LEU A 86 11.03 6.43 8.42
N THR A 87 12.34 6.61 8.43
CA THR A 87 13.15 7.03 7.29
C THR A 87 14.27 6.04 7.08
N GLU A 88 14.90 6.04 5.91
CA GLU A 88 16.08 5.20 5.62
C GLU A 88 17.17 5.29 6.70
N VAL A 89 17.29 6.44 7.35
CA VAL A 89 18.31 6.69 8.38
C VAL A 89 17.95 6.02 9.71
N ASN A 90 16.68 6.03 10.10
CA ASN A 90 16.25 5.61 11.43
C ASN A 90 15.50 4.26 11.46
N ILE A 91 15.22 3.66 10.30
CA ILE A 91 14.41 2.45 10.17
C ILE A 91 14.93 1.26 11.00
N ASN A 92 16.25 1.14 11.17
CA ASN A 92 16.87 0.06 11.94
C ASN A 92 17.50 0.50 13.27
N GLU A 93 17.22 1.70 13.75
CA GLU A 93 17.61 2.08 15.11
C GLU A 93 16.97 1.12 16.13
N TYR A 94 17.71 0.79 17.20
CA TYR A 94 17.29 -0.23 18.18
C TYR A 94 16.99 -1.61 17.59
N SER A 95 17.55 -1.92 16.41
CA SER A 95 17.34 -3.19 15.68
C SER A 95 15.85 -3.47 15.37
N ARG A 96 15.04 -2.42 15.22
CA ARG A 96 13.59 -2.52 14.94
C ARG A 96 13.32 -3.28 13.64
N PHE A 97 13.95 -2.84 12.54
CA PHE A 97 13.81 -3.49 11.24
C PHE A 97 14.28 -4.95 11.27
N ASP A 98 15.42 -5.24 11.93
CA ASP A 98 15.92 -6.61 12.05
C ASP A 98 14.92 -7.53 12.79
N LYS A 99 14.25 -7.02 13.83
CA LYS A 99 13.18 -7.76 14.53
C LYS A 99 11.99 -8.03 13.61
N LEU A 100 11.51 -7.03 12.88
CA LEU A 100 10.39 -7.18 11.95
C LEU A 100 10.72 -8.21 10.87
N LYS A 101 11.87 -8.05 10.21
CA LYS A 101 12.37 -8.98 9.19
C LYS A 101 12.50 -10.41 9.71
N SER A 102 12.94 -10.60 10.96
CA SER A 102 13.05 -11.93 11.57
C SER A 102 11.71 -12.62 11.82
N SER A 103 10.60 -11.87 11.81
CA SER A 103 9.25 -12.42 12.00
C SER A 103 8.62 -12.98 10.72
N VAL A 104 9.24 -12.75 9.55
CA VAL A 104 8.76 -13.27 8.27
C VAL A 104 8.85 -14.80 8.21
N ASN A 105 7.77 -15.45 7.77
CA ASN A 105 7.79 -16.86 7.45
C ASN A 105 8.33 -17.08 6.03
N VAL A 106 9.64 -17.32 5.93
CA VAL A 106 10.34 -17.50 4.64
C VAL A 106 9.76 -18.65 3.81
N GLY A 107 9.31 -19.73 4.45
CA GLY A 107 8.73 -20.89 3.76
C GLY A 107 7.37 -20.55 3.12
N HIS A 108 6.50 -19.89 3.88
CA HIS A 108 5.22 -19.39 3.39
C HIS A 108 5.41 -18.39 2.25
N PHE A 109 6.28 -17.40 2.43
CA PHE A 109 6.54 -16.39 1.42
C PHE A 109 7.11 -16.99 0.14
N SER A 110 8.03 -17.96 0.24
CA SER A 110 8.55 -18.68 -0.93
C SER A 110 7.41 -19.36 -1.69
N GLY A 111 6.53 -20.10 -1.00
CA GLY A 111 5.39 -20.76 -1.63
C GLY A 111 4.39 -19.80 -2.27
N TYR A 112 4.15 -18.64 -1.64
CA TYR A 112 3.35 -17.56 -2.21
C TYR A 112 3.94 -17.05 -3.53
N ILE A 113 5.24 -16.75 -3.56
CA ILE A 113 5.93 -16.27 -4.77
C ILE A 113 5.85 -17.32 -5.88
N GLU A 114 6.15 -18.58 -5.58
CA GLU A 114 6.16 -19.67 -6.57
C GLU A 114 4.78 -19.90 -7.19
N LYS A 115 3.72 -19.82 -6.37
CA LYS A 115 2.33 -19.91 -6.83
C LYS A 115 1.98 -18.78 -7.81
N ASN A 116 2.41 -17.55 -7.51
CA ASN A 116 2.10 -16.38 -8.34
C ASN A 116 2.95 -16.29 -9.61
N LEU A 117 4.21 -16.74 -9.57
CA LEU A 117 5.12 -16.72 -10.72
C LEU A 117 5.08 -18.00 -11.57
N GLY A 118 4.50 -19.09 -11.06
CA GLY A 118 4.47 -20.39 -11.70
C GLY A 118 5.84 -21.07 -11.85
N LYS A 119 6.85 -20.63 -11.08
CA LYS A 119 8.23 -21.14 -11.13
C LYS A 119 8.84 -21.20 -9.73
N MET A 120 9.73 -22.18 -9.50
CA MET A 120 10.49 -22.28 -8.25
C MET A 120 11.44 -21.10 -8.06
N VAL A 121 11.64 -20.68 -6.81
CA VAL A 121 12.55 -19.59 -6.45
C VAL A 121 13.72 -20.08 -5.61
N ILE A 122 14.87 -19.41 -5.75
CA ILE A 122 16.08 -19.76 -5.01
C ILE A 122 16.03 -19.08 -3.63
N PRO A 123 16.29 -19.78 -2.51
CA PRO A 123 16.19 -19.23 -1.15
C PRO A 123 16.98 -17.93 -0.91
N ILE A 124 18.15 -17.78 -1.54
CA ILE A 124 18.97 -16.55 -1.42
C ILE A 124 18.21 -15.35 -2.02
N LYS A 125 17.55 -15.52 -3.17
CA LYS A 125 16.77 -14.44 -3.80
C LYS A 125 15.58 -14.03 -2.95
N VAL A 126 14.92 -15.00 -2.29
CA VAL A 126 13.80 -14.72 -1.38
C VAL A 126 14.27 -13.91 -0.18
N ASN A 127 15.39 -14.27 0.46
CA ASN A 127 15.91 -13.50 1.59
C ASN A 127 16.30 -12.07 1.21
N MET A 128 16.87 -11.87 0.02
CA MET A 128 17.17 -10.53 -0.50
C MET A 128 15.91 -9.74 -0.81
N LEU A 129 14.87 -10.40 -1.33
CA LEU A 129 13.58 -9.78 -1.59
C LEU A 129 12.92 -9.33 -0.30
N ILE A 130 12.91 -10.15 0.76
CA ILE A 130 12.33 -9.78 2.06
C ILE A 130 12.92 -8.45 2.56
N ASP A 131 14.24 -8.29 2.51
CA ASP A 131 14.88 -7.06 2.98
C ASP A 131 14.43 -5.83 2.17
N ARG A 132 14.38 -5.95 0.84
CA ARG A 132 14.00 -4.85 -0.05
C ARG A 132 12.52 -4.51 0.01
N LEU A 133 11.68 -5.54 -0.01
CA LEU A 133 10.23 -5.44 0.10
C LEU A 133 9.85 -4.72 1.37
N LEU A 134 10.35 -5.15 2.53
CA LEU A 134 9.99 -4.53 3.82
C LEU A 134 10.50 -3.09 3.94
N ARG A 135 11.67 -2.75 3.38
CA ARG A 135 12.15 -1.37 3.38
C ARG A 135 11.26 -0.48 2.52
N ALA A 136 10.98 -0.92 1.30
CA ALA A 136 10.13 -0.17 0.37
C ALA A 136 8.73 0.02 0.97
N PHE A 137 8.13 -1.04 1.52
CA PHE A 137 6.83 -0.99 2.18
C PHE A 137 6.78 0.00 3.36
N LEU A 138 7.84 0.07 4.18
CA LEU A 138 7.88 0.97 5.34
C LEU A 138 8.16 2.44 4.99
N LEU A 139 8.53 2.73 3.74
CA LEU A 139 8.97 4.06 3.29
C LEU A 139 8.09 4.65 2.18
N GLU A 140 7.22 3.85 1.57
CA GLU A 140 6.30 4.24 0.51
C GLU A 140 4.86 4.29 1.06
N ASP A 141 4.10 5.34 0.73
CA ASP A 141 2.72 5.52 1.23
C ASP A 141 1.71 4.61 0.49
N VAL A 142 2.01 4.23 -0.75
CA VAL A 142 1.17 3.34 -1.58
C VAL A 142 2.02 2.19 -2.08
N PHE A 143 1.57 0.95 -1.86
CA PHE A 143 2.42 -0.21 -2.10
C PHE A 143 1.66 -1.46 -2.57
N ASP A 144 1.82 -1.81 -3.85
CA ASP A 144 1.35 -3.10 -4.37
C ASP A 144 2.43 -4.18 -4.15
N VAL A 145 2.20 -5.02 -3.14
CA VAL A 145 3.08 -6.15 -2.80
C VAL A 145 3.23 -7.13 -3.96
N THR A 146 2.15 -7.42 -4.67
CA THR A 146 2.13 -8.41 -5.75
C THR A 146 2.95 -7.91 -6.94
N GLU A 147 2.74 -6.66 -7.33
CA GLU A 147 3.45 -6.03 -8.45
C GLU A 147 4.93 -5.84 -8.13
N TYR A 148 5.28 -5.45 -6.90
CA TYR A 148 6.68 -5.37 -6.46
C TYR A 148 7.41 -6.71 -6.59
N ILE A 149 6.77 -7.80 -6.15
CA ILE A 149 7.33 -9.16 -6.26
C ILE A 149 7.53 -9.55 -7.72
N LYS A 150 6.55 -9.31 -8.60
CA LYS A 150 6.67 -9.61 -10.04
C LYS A 150 7.86 -8.88 -10.65
N ASN A 151 7.96 -7.58 -10.40
CA ASN A 151 9.03 -6.73 -10.95
C ASN A 151 10.42 -7.13 -10.44
N TYR A 152 10.54 -7.69 -9.25
CA TYR A 152 11.80 -8.21 -8.74
C TYR A 152 12.30 -9.49 -9.45
N PHE A 153 11.40 -10.30 -10.00
CA PHE A 153 11.72 -11.60 -10.62
C PHE A 153 11.61 -11.65 -12.15
N ASN A 154 11.25 -10.53 -12.77
CA ASN A 154 11.33 -10.28 -14.21
C ASN A 154 12.73 -9.81 -14.61
#